data_AF-A0A2V9P0N8-F1
#
_entry.id   AF-A0A2V9P0N8-F1
#
_cell.length_a   1.000
_cell.length_b   1.000
_cell.length_c   1.000
_cell.angle_alpha   90.00
_cell.angle_beta   90.00
_cell.angle_gamma   90.00
#
_symmetry.space_group_name_H-M   'P 1'
#
loop_
_entity.id
_entity.type
_entity.pdbx_description
1 polymer ?
#
loop_
_entity_poly.entity_id
_entity_poly.type
_entity_poly.pdbx_seq_one_letter_code
_entity_poly.pdbx_strand_id
1 'polypeptide(L)'
;MATLETAFLHDQLEERKRRLQAAIAVAPPNAGLAGLLHEVDSALARMAKGSYGLCQECHEPVEQDRLLADPLVRYCLDHLTVPERAALQRDLDLASEVQRNLLPQAGLRTGGWETSYHYAPVGPVSGDYCDLIPSDGQLFFVLGDVSGKGVAASMLMTQLHALFRSLTGMALPLGQMVTRANRVFCESALAGQYATLVCGQAKHTGEVEIHNAGH
;
A
#
# COMPACT_ATOMS: atom_id res chain seq x y z
N MET A 1 20.22 -6.31 13.32
CA MET A 1 18.82 -5.89 13.15
C MET A 1 17.85 -7.05 13.40
N ALA A 2 17.99 -8.20 12.72
CA ALA A 2 17.11 -9.36 12.89
C ALA A 2 16.87 -9.85 14.34
N THR A 3 17.88 -9.77 15.22
CA THR A 3 17.76 -10.19 16.63
C THR A 3 16.94 -9.25 17.51
N LEU A 4 16.99 -7.94 17.27
CA LEU A 4 16.22 -6.95 18.03
C LEU A 4 14.73 -7.03 17.69
N GLU A 5 14.42 -7.21 16.41
CA GLU A 5 13.03 -7.34 15.95
C GLU A 5 12.40 -8.66 16.39
N THR A 6 13.16 -9.75 16.40
CA THR A 6 12.69 -11.04 16.93
C THR A 6 12.41 -10.96 18.43
N ALA A 7 13.25 -10.27 19.20
CA ALA A 7 13.01 -10.04 20.63
C ALA A 7 11.76 -9.19 20.87
N PHE A 8 11.56 -8.14 20.07
CA PHE A 8 10.35 -7.32 20.12
C PHE A 8 9.08 -8.14 19.83
N LEU A 9 9.09 -8.96 18.78
CA LEU A 9 7.94 -9.82 18.42
C LEU A 9 7.65 -10.87 19.49
N HIS A 10 8.70 -11.43 20.09
CA HIS A 10 8.57 -12.37 21.20
C HIS A 10 7.83 -11.74 22.38
N ASP A 11 8.25 -10.55 22.82
CA ASP A 11 7.61 -9.84 23.93
C ASP A 11 6.15 -9.48 23.64
N GLN A 12 5.84 -9.07 22.39
CA GLN A 12 4.46 -8.84 21.97
C GLN A 12 3.59 -10.10 22.04
N LEU A 13 4.13 -11.25 21.63
CA LEU A 13 3.41 -12.53 21.65
C LEU A 13 3.18 -13.01 23.08
N GLU A 14 4.15 -12.88 23.98
CA GLU A 14 3.97 -13.19 25.40
C GLU A 14 2.90 -12.32 26.06
N GLU A 15 2.89 -11.01 25.75
CA GLU A 15 1.84 -10.12 26.25
C GLU A 15 0.45 -10.49 25.69
N ARG A 16 0.38 -10.86 24.40
CA ARG A 16 -0.86 -11.34 23.77
C ARG A 16 -1.35 -12.64 24.42
N LYS A 17 -0.44 -13.58 24.70
CA LYS A 17 -0.73 -14.85 25.41
C LYS A 17 -1.34 -14.59 26.77
N ARG A 18 -0.71 -13.74 27.59
CA ARG A 18 -1.21 -13.39 28.93
C ARG A 18 -2.61 -12.80 28.89
N ARG A 19 -2.88 -11.89 27.94
CA ARG A 19 -4.21 -11.29 27.75
C ARG A 19 -5.26 -12.33 27.35
N LEU A 20 -4.93 -13.24 26.42
CA LEU A 20 -5.84 -14.31 26.00
C LEU A 20 -6.14 -15.29 27.14
N GLN A 21 -5.13 -15.69 27.92
CA GLN A 21 -5.30 -16.56 29.08
C GLN A 21 -6.22 -15.93 30.13
N ALA A 22 -6.01 -14.65 30.45
CA ALA A 22 -6.87 -13.91 31.37
C ALA A 22 -8.32 -13.82 30.86
N ALA A 23 -8.52 -13.55 29.57
CA ALA A 23 -9.85 -13.49 28.97
C ALA A 23 -10.57 -14.85 29.01
N ILE A 24 -9.88 -15.95 28.70
CA ILE A 24 -10.44 -17.31 28.74
C ILE A 24 -10.82 -17.71 30.17
N ALA A 25 -10.06 -17.28 31.18
CA ALA A 25 -10.35 -17.61 32.57
C ALA A 25 -11.65 -16.97 33.10
N VAL A 26 -12.08 -15.85 32.53
CA VAL A 26 -13.25 -15.08 33.00
C VAL A 26 -14.46 -15.22 32.07
N ALA A 27 -14.25 -15.60 30.80
CA ALA A 27 -15.31 -15.73 29.80
C ALA A 27 -15.92 -17.15 29.77
N PRO A 28 -17.19 -17.29 29.32
CA PRO A 28 -17.75 -18.60 28.99
C PRO A 28 -16.92 -19.29 27.88
N PRO A 29 -16.98 -20.63 27.77
CA PRO A 29 -16.19 -21.39 26.79
C PRO A 29 -16.34 -20.83 25.37
N ASN A 30 -15.23 -20.32 24.83
CA ASN A 30 -15.18 -19.72 23.50
C ASN A 30 -14.09 -20.41 22.68
N ALA A 31 -14.51 -21.21 21.70
CA ALA A 31 -13.61 -21.95 20.82
C ALA A 31 -12.67 -21.04 20.03
N GLY A 32 -13.09 -19.81 19.70
CA GLY A 32 -12.26 -18.83 18.99
C GLY A 32 -11.11 -18.31 19.85
N LEU A 33 -11.36 -17.99 21.12
CA LEU A 33 -10.29 -17.54 22.03
C LEU A 33 -9.27 -18.66 22.30
N ALA A 34 -9.75 -19.90 22.47
CA ALA A 34 -8.88 -21.06 22.65
C ALA A 34 -8.03 -21.34 21.39
N GLY A 35 -8.61 -21.19 20.19
CA GLY A 35 -7.88 -21.31 18.93
C GLY A 35 -6.78 -20.25 18.79
N LEU A 36 -7.08 -18.98 19.07
CA LEU A 36 -6.10 -17.89 19.04
C LEU A 36 -4.97 -18.09 20.04
N LEU A 37 -5.26 -18.58 21.25
CA LEU A 37 -4.23 -18.91 22.23
C LEU A 37 -3.31 -20.01 21.71
N HIS A 38 -3.87 -21.05 21.09
CA HIS A 38 -3.08 -22.13 20.49
C HIS A 38 -2.14 -21.64 19.39
N GLU A 39 -2.59 -20.71 18.54
CA GLU A 39 -1.74 -20.11 17.50
C GLU A 39 -0.58 -19.30 18.10
N VAL A 40 -0.85 -18.51 19.14
CA VAL A 40 0.19 -17.75 19.86
C VAL A 40 1.21 -18.68 20.51
N ASP A 41 0.74 -19.72 21.21
CA ASP A 41 1.62 -20.74 21.78
C ASP A 41 2.46 -21.45 20.72
N SER A 42 1.87 -21.76 19.56
CA SER A 42 2.61 -22.33 18.43
C SER A 42 3.68 -21.39 17.89
N ALA A 43 3.45 -20.08 17.86
CA ALA A 43 4.45 -19.10 17.41
C ALA A 43 5.62 -19.00 18.41
N LEU A 44 5.34 -18.87 19.71
CA LEU A 44 6.34 -18.86 20.77
C LEU A 44 7.18 -20.14 20.80
N ALA A 45 6.54 -21.30 20.59
CA ALA A 45 7.25 -22.58 20.50
C ALA A 45 8.21 -22.65 19.30
N ARG A 46 7.85 -22.05 18.16
CA ARG A 46 8.75 -21.95 17.00
C ARG A 46 9.93 -21.01 17.29
N MET A 47 9.71 -19.92 18.02
CA MET A 47 10.79 -19.01 18.44
C MET A 47 11.79 -19.74 19.34
N ALA A 48 11.31 -20.47 20.34
CA ALA A 48 12.16 -21.27 21.24
C ALA A 48 12.98 -22.35 20.51
N LYS A 49 12.43 -22.91 19.42
CA LYS A 49 13.10 -23.91 18.58
C LYS A 49 14.00 -23.32 17.49
N GLY A 50 14.02 -21.99 17.33
CA GLY A 50 14.76 -21.31 16.27
C GLY A 50 14.19 -21.49 14.86
N SER A 51 12.95 -21.99 14.73
CA SER A 51 12.26 -22.16 13.43
C SER A 51 11.25 -21.05 13.13
N TYR A 52 11.16 -20.04 14.00
CA TYR A 52 10.33 -18.87 13.75
C TYR A 52 10.84 -18.10 12.53
N GLY A 53 9.91 -17.65 11.69
CA GLY A 53 10.21 -16.98 10.44
C GLY A 53 10.59 -17.92 9.28
N LEU A 54 10.56 -19.24 9.47
CA LEU A 54 10.67 -20.22 8.39
C LEU A 54 9.30 -20.77 8.00
N CYS A 55 9.08 -20.98 6.70
CA CYS A 55 7.88 -21.64 6.20
C CYS A 55 7.85 -23.10 6.64
N GLN A 56 6.70 -23.58 7.14
CA GLN A 56 6.57 -24.98 7.58
C GLN A 56 6.57 -26.02 6.44
N GLU A 57 6.42 -25.59 5.18
CA GLU A 57 6.41 -26.48 4.02
C GLU A 57 7.78 -26.53 3.33
N CYS A 58 8.32 -25.38 2.90
CA CYS A 58 9.60 -25.33 2.19
C CYS A 58 10.81 -25.02 3.07
N HIS A 59 10.62 -24.65 4.34
CA HIS A 59 11.68 -24.20 5.27
C HIS A 59 12.46 -22.96 4.83
N GLU A 60 12.05 -22.30 3.76
CA GLU A 60 12.61 -21.03 3.34
C GLU A 60 12.13 -19.88 4.25
N PRO A 61 12.90 -18.79 4.37
CA PRO A 61 12.52 -17.61 5.13
C PRO A 61 11.20 -17.00 4.63
N VAL A 62 10.30 -16.70 5.57
CA VAL A 62 9.13 -15.84 5.33
C VAL A 62 9.60 -14.38 5.37
N GLU A 63 9.08 -13.56 4.46
CA GLU A 63 9.42 -12.13 4.41
C GLU A 63 9.20 -11.44 5.76
N GLN A 64 10.17 -10.61 6.15
CA GLN A 64 10.22 -9.97 7.46
C GLN A 64 9.04 -9.03 7.70
N ASP A 65 8.68 -8.22 6.69
CA ASP A 65 7.52 -7.31 6.75
C ASP A 65 6.22 -8.07 7.02
N ARG A 66 6.10 -9.28 6.49
CA ARG A 66 4.94 -10.14 6.72
C ARG A 66 4.89 -10.67 8.15
N LEU A 67 6.03 -11.03 8.73
CA LEU A 67 6.12 -11.46 10.14
C LEU A 67 5.88 -10.30 11.12
N LEU A 68 6.26 -9.08 10.75
CA LEU A 68 5.96 -7.88 11.52
C LEU A 68 4.46 -7.54 11.46
N ALA A 69 3.82 -7.73 10.31
CA ALA A 69 2.38 -7.50 10.13
C ALA A 69 1.52 -8.58 10.82
N ASP A 70 1.91 -9.85 10.70
CA ASP A 70 1.26 -10.96 11.39
C ASP A 70 2.31 -11.94 11.98
N PRO A 71 2.59 -11.83 13.28
CA PRO A 71 3.55 -12.70 13.96
C PRO A 71 3.13 -14.18 14.05
N LEU A 72 1.89 -14.51 13.67
CA LEU A 72 1.38 -15.88 13.73
C LEU A 72 1.57 -16.66 12.42
N VAL A 73 2.06 -16.01 11.36
CA VAL A 73 2.26 -16.62 10.03
C VAL A 73 3.10 -17.89 10.09
N ARG A 74 2.66 -18.92 9.37
CA ARG A 74 3.29 -20.27 9.31
C ARG A 74 3.85 -20.63 7.94
N TYR A 75 3.29 -20.05 6.88
CA TYR A 75 3.61 -20.39 5.51
C TYR A 75 4.00 -19.15 4.72
N CYS A 76 4.90 -19.31 3.74
CA CYS A 76 5.19 -18.26 2.77
C CYS A 76 3.99 -18.01 1.86
N LEU A 77 4.07 -17.02 0.96
CA LEU A 77 2.94 -16.68 0.07
C LEU A 77 2.61 -17.84 -0.89
N ASP A 78 3.62 -18.61 -1.29
CA ASP A 78 3.47 -19.74 -2.21
C ASP A 78 2.81 -20.97 -1.58
N HIS A 79 2.90 -21.12 -0.26
CA HIS A 79 2.34 -22.25 0.50
C HIS A 79 1.10 -21.86 1.32
N LEU A 80 0.45 -20.76 0.98
CA LEU A 80 -0.87 -20.46 1.51
C LEU A 80 -1.86 -21.57 1.16
N THR A 81 -2.77 -21.87 2.09
CA THR A 81 -3.86 -22.80 1.80
C THR A 81 -4.74 -22.25 0.68
N VAL A 82 -5.47 -23.13 -0.03
CA VAL A 82 -6.37 -22.71 -1.12
C VAL A 82 -7.36 -21.62 -0.68
N PRO A 83 -8.02 -21.72 0.49
CA PRO A 83 -8.91 -20.65 0.98
C PRO A 83 -8.18 -19.33 1.26
N GLU A 84 -6.99 -19.37 1.88
CA GLU A 84 -6.20 -18.16 2.20
C GLU A 84 -5.71 -17.47 0.92
N ARG A 85 -5.19 -18.25 -0.04
CA ARG A 85 -4.75 -17.72 -1.34
C ARG A 85 -5.93 -17.10 -2.10
N ALA A 86 -7.09 -17.74 -2.08
CA ALA A 86 -8.29 -17.21 -2.70
C ALA A 86 -8.78 -15.93 -2.01
N ALA A 87 -8.67 -15.82 -0.69
CA ALA A 87 -8.99 -14.60 0.05
C ALA A 87 -8.04 -13.44 -0.33
N LEU A 88 -6.73 -13.69 -0.28
CA LEU A 88 -5.74 -12.70 -0.68
C LEU A 88 -5.94 -12.24 -2.13
N GLN A 89 -6.22 -13.17 -3.05
CA GLN A 89 -6.49 -12.82 -4.44
C GLN A 89 -7.73 -11.92 -4.57
N ARG A 90 -8.82 -12.23 -3.85
CA ARG A 90 -10.02 -11.38 -3.86
C ARG A 90 -9.74 -9.96 -3.35
N ASP A 91 -8.96 -9.82 -2.29
CA ASP A 91 -8.61 -8.52 -1.74
C ASP A 91 -7.76 -7.70 -2.74
N LEU A 92 -6.81 -8.36 -3.42
CA LEU A 92 -6.01 -7.74 -4.48
C LEU A 92 -6.86 -7.36 -5.70
N ASP A 93 -7.81 -8.21 -6.11
CA ASP A 93 -8.71 -7.94 -7.22
C ASP A 93 -9.60 -6.72 -6.94
N LEU A 94 -10.10 -6.60 -5.70
CA LEU A 94 -10.88 -5.44 -5.26
C LEU A 94 -10.02 -4.17 -5.25
N ALA A 95 -8.80 -4.23 -4.70
CA ALA A 95 -7.88 -3.09 -4.72
C ALA A 95 -7.54 -2.67 -6.17
N SER A 96 -7.38 -3.64 -7.06
CA SER A 96 -7.18 -3.43 -8.49
C SER A 96 -8.36 -2.70 -9.14
N GLU A 97 -9.60 -3.07 -8.78
CA GLU A 97 -10.81 -2.41 -9.26
C GLU A 97 -10.89 -0.96 -8.78
N VAL A 98 -10.57 -0.71 -7.51
CA VAL A 98 -10.48 0.65 -6.96
C VAL A 98 -9.48 1.49 -7.75
N GLN A 99 -8.26 0.99 -8.00
CA GLN A 99 -7.26 1.74 -8.77
C GLN A 99 -7.68 1.98 -10.22
N ARG A 100 -8.30 1.00 -10.89
CA ARG A 100 -8.84 1.20 -12.24
C ARG A 100 -9.89 2.31 -12.28
N ASN A 101 -10.71 2.42 -11.24
CA ASN A 101 -11.73 3.48 -11.14
C ASN A 101 -11.13 4.87 -10.88
N LEU A 102 -9.86 4.96 -10.46
CA LEU A 102 -9.14 6.23 -10.33
C LEU A 102 -8.56 6.70 -11.68
N LEU A 103 -8.45 5.82 -12.67
CA LEU A 103 -7.88 6.20 -13.97
C LEU A 103 -8.77 7.22 -14.68
N PRO A 104 -8.17 8.16 -15.42
CA PRO A 104 -8.92 9.20 -16.10
C PRO A 104 -9.84 8.62 -17.18
N GLN A 105 -10.92 9.33 -17.49
CA GLN A 105 -11.82 8.91 -18.56
C GLN A 105 -11.08 8.89 -19.91
N ALA A 106 -11.20 7.79 -20.65
CA ALA A 106 -10.61 7.67 -21.98
C ALA A 106 -11.20 8.72 -22.94
N GLY A 107 -10.33 9.35 -23.75
CA GLY A 107 -10.73 10.35 -24.73
C GLY A 107 -11.24 11.65 -24.11
N LEU A 108 -10.78 12.01 -22.91
CA LEU A 108 -11.11 13.30 -22.29
C LEU A 108 -10.68 14.44 -23.21
N ARG A 109 -11.63 15.34 -23.49
CA ARG A 109 -11.42 16.57 -24.27
C ARG A 109 -11.82 17.77 -23.43
N THR A 110 -10.91 18.72 -23.23
CA THR A 110 -11.16 19.92 -22.42
C THR A 110 -10.24 21.06 -22.86
N GLY A 111 -10.73 22.30 -22.82
CA GLY A 111 -9.90 23.48 -23.11
C GLY A 111 -9.23 23.48 -24.49
N GLY A 112 -9.80 22.79 -25.49
CA GLY A 112 -9.21 22.62 -26.82
C GLY A 112 -8.16 21.50 -26.92
N TRP A 113 -7.89 20.79 -25.83
CA TRP A 113 -6.97 19.65 -25.79
C TRP A 113 -7.70 18.32 -25.98
N GLU A 114 -7.05 17.41 -26.70
CA GLU A 114 -7.44 16.00 -26.80
C GLU A 114 -6.38 15.14 -26.11
N THR A 115 -6.82 14.17 -25.32
CA THR A 115 -5.93 13.35 -24.49
C THR A 115 -6.11 11.88 -24.77
N SER A 116 -5.00 11.15 -24.62
CA SER A 116 -4.95 9.69 -24.67
C SER A 116 -3.91 9.19 -23.68
N TYR A 117 -4.18 8.09 -23.01
CA TYR A 117 -3.22 7.44 -22.12
C TYR A 117 -3.28 5.92 -22.33
N HIS A 118 -2.22 5.24 -21.92
CA HIS A 118 -2.16 3.79 -21.86
C HIS A 118 -1.62 3.38 -20.49
N TYR A 119 -2.35 2.53 -19.78
CA TYR A 119 -2.02 2.09 -18.43
C TYR A 119 -2.05 0.56 -18.37
N ALA A 120 -0.91 -0.05 -18.08
CA ALA A 120 -0.73 -1.50 -18.09
C ALA A 120 0.12 -1.94 -16.89
N PRO A 121 -0.49 -2.19 -15.72
CA PRO A 121 0.25 -2.59 -14.52
C PRO A 121 0.76 -4.04 -14.64
N VAL A 122 1.95 -4.31 -14.07
CA VAL A 122 2.55 -5.66 -14.05
C VAL A 122 1.85 -6.58 -13.03
N GLY A 123 1.29 -6.00 -11.96
CA GLY A 123 0.60 -6.72 -10.90
C GLY A 123 -0.87 -6.28 -10.75
N PRO A 124 -1.60 -6.83 -9.75
CA PRO A 124 -2.97 -6.44 -9.48
C PRO A 124 -3.08 -4.97 -9.07
N VAL A 125 -2.06 -4.44 -8.41
CA VAL A 125 -1.97 -3.03 -8.03
C VAL A 125 -0.63 -2.44 -8.49
N SER A 126 -0.60 -1.14 -8.76
CA SER A 126 0.61 -0.43 -9.19
C SER A 126 0.86 0.86 -8.42
N GLY A 127 2.14 1.22 -8.29
CA GLY A 127 2.61 2.53 -7.83
C GLY A 127 2.61 3.59 -8.94
N ASP A 128 2.39 3.19 -10.20
CA ASP A 128 2.30 4.10 -11.33
C ASP A 128 1.09 5.02 -11.18
N TYR A 129 1.33 6.32 -11.29
CA TYR A 129 0.32 7.36 -11.22
C TYR A 129 0.05 7.92 -12.63
N CYS A 130 -1.20 7.89 -13.08
CA CYS A 130 -1.66 8.55 -14.29
C CYS A 130 -3.01 9.20 -14.03
N ASP A 131 -3.11 10.52 -14.17
CA ASP A 131 -4.38 11.26 -14.03
C ASP A 131 -4.47 12.45 -14.98
N LEU A 132 -5.71 12.77 -15.34
CA LEU A 132 -6.11 13.88 -16.19
C LEU A 132 -7.29 14.58 -15.51
N ILE A 133 -7.06 15.80 -15.03
CA ILE A 133 -7.99 16.53 -14.17
C ILE A 133 -8.44 17.81 -14.90
N PRO A 134 -9.67 17.84 -15.45
CA PRO A 134 -10.23 19.06 -16.01
C PRO A 134 -10.62 20.02 -14.87
N SER A 135 -10.20 21.28 -14.95
CA SER A 135 -10.58 22.32 -13.99
C SER A 135 -10.61 23.69 -14.65
N ASP A 136 -11.70 24.44 -14.49
CA ASP A 136 -11.87 25.81 -15.00
C ASP A 136 -11.47 26.02 -16.47
N GLY A 137 -11.84 25.07 -17.34
CA GLY A 137 -11.52 25.13 -18.78
C GLY A 137 -10.05 24.85 -19.11
N GLN A 138 -9.28 24.37 -18.14
CA GLN A 138 -7.88 23.94 -18.27
C GLN A 138 -7.79 22.44 -18.02
N LEU A 139 -6.66 21.84 -18.43
CA LEU A 139 -6.34 20.45 -18.17
C LEU A 139 -5.10 20.37 -17.29
N PHE A 140 -5.23 19.74 -16.12
CA PHE A 140 -4.07 19.28 -15.38
C PHE A 140 -3.78 17.83 -15.74
N PHE A 141 -2.51 17.47 -15.83
CA PHE A 141 -2.09 16.10 -16.03
C PHE A 141 -0.98 15.75 -15.05
N VAL A 142 -0.97 14.48 -14.62
CA VAL A 142 0.08 13.94 -13.76
C VAL A 142 0.45 12.56 -14.26
N LEU A 143 1.75 12.34 -14.40
CA LEU A 143 2.35 11.04 -14.62
C LEU A 143 3.43 10.84 -13.56
N GLY A 144 3.51 9.67 -12.94
CA GLY A 144 4.59 9.37 -12.03
C GLY A 144 4.66 7.92 -11.62
N ASP A 145 5.61 7.65 -10.76
CA ASP A 145 5.88 6.33 -10.19
C ASP A 145 6.32 6.49 -8.74
N VAL A 146 5.76 5.65 -7.87
CA VAL A 146 6.12 5.58 -6.45
C VAL A 146 7.10 4.43 -6.26
N SER A 147 8.24 4.74 -5.64
CA SER A 147 9.28 3.74 -5.42
C SER A 147 8.80 2.56 -4.55
N GLY A 148 9.22 1.37 -4.96
CA GLY A 148 8.76 0.11 -4.39
C GLY A 148 7.82 -0.63 -5.34
N LYS A 149 7.01 -1.54 -4.79
CA LYS A 149 6.07 -2.35 -5.56
C LYS A 149 4.92 -2.83 -4.68
N GLY A 150 3.86 -3.32 -5.31
CA GLY A 150 2.73 -3.91 -4.63
C GLY A 150 1.89 -2.89 -3.85
N VAL A 151 1.20 -3.37 -2.82
CA VAL A 151 0.14 -2.63 -2.11
C VAL A 151 0.64 -1.34 -1.45
N ALA A 152 1.84 -1.35 -0.86
CA ALA A 152 2.37 -0.16 -0.18
C ALA A 152 2.59 1.02 -1.15
N ALA A 153 3.23 0.78 -2.29
CA ALA A 153 3.43 1.80 -3.33
C ALA A 153 2.09 2.26 -3.92
N SER A 154 1.14 1.33 -4.08
CA SER A 154 -0.19 1.59 -4.63
C SER A 154 -1.05 2.48 -3.72
N MET A 155 -0.92 2.34 -2.40
CA MET A 155 -1.57 3.20 -1.41
C MET A 155 -1.01 4.63 -1.43
N LEU A 156 0.31 4.77 -1.48
CA LEU A 156 0.97 6.07 -1.59
C LEU A 156 0.62 6.78 -2.91
N MET A 157 0.54 6.04 -4.02
CA MET A 157 0.03 6.56 -5.29
C MET A 157 -1.41 7.07 -5.14
N THR A 158 -2.29 6.30 -4.49
CA THR A 158 -3.69 6.70 -4.26
C THR A 158 -3.80 7.97 -3.41
N GLN A 159 -2.91 8.13 -2.43
CA GLN A 159 -2.81 9.36 -1.65
C GLN A 159 -2.41 10.55 -2.54
N LEU A 160 -1.39 10.40 -3.39
CA LEU A 160 -1.01 11.46 -4.35
C LEU A 160 -2.17 11.81 -5.29
N HIS A 161 -2.88 10.82 -5.81
CA HIS A 161 -4.07 11.03 -6.63
C HIS A 161 -5.12 11.90 -5.92
N ALA A 162 -5.46 11.56 -4.67
CA ALA A 162 -6.40 12.34 -3.88
C ALA A 162 -5.90 13.77 -3.59
N LEU A 163 -4.62 13.94 -3.29
CA LEU A 163 -4.01 15.24 -3.01
C LEU A 163 -4.03 16.17 -4.23
N PHE A 164 -3.59 15.68 -5.40
CA PHE A 164 -3.59 16.48 -6.62
C PHE A 164 -5.00 16.94 -7.00
N ARG A 165 -5.99 16.04 -6.96
CA ARG A 165 -7.40 16.39 -7.22
C ARG A 165 -7.98 17.39 -6.22
N SER A 166 -7.58 17.31 -4.95
CA SER A 166 -7.99 18.31 -3.95
C SER A 166 -7.32 19.66 -4.19
N LEU A 167 -6.07 19.68 -4.64
CA LEU A 167 -5.29 20.90 -4.84
C LEU A 167 -5.67 21.63 -6.15
N THR A 168 -6.08 20.91 -7.19
CA THR A 168 -6.50 21.53 -8.48
C THR A 168 -7.67 22.49 -8.30
N GLY A 169 -8.60 22.20 -7.38
CA GLY A 169 -9.74 23.07 -7.08
C GLY A 169 -9.39 24.35 -6.29
N MET A 170 -8.14 24.51 -5.86
CA MET A 170 -7.70 25.66 -5.05
C MET A 170 -7.05 26.78 -5.86
N ALA A 171 -6.99 26.67 -7.20
CA ALA A 171 -6.38 27.66 -8.10
C ALA A 171 -4.95 28.09 -7.70
N LEU A 172 -4.15 27.14 -7.21
CA LEU A 172 -2.76 27.37 -6.81
C LEU A 172 -1.81 27.25 -8.02
N PRO A 173 -0.67 27.96 -8.01
CA PRO A 173 0.41 27.70 -8.98
C PRO A 173 0.90 26.26 -8.90
N LEU A 174 1.24 25.66 -10.05
CA LEU A 174 1.60 24.24 -10.15
C LEU A 174 2.75 23.85 -9.20
N GLY A 175 3.81 24.66 -9.11
CA GLY A 175 4.91 24.41 -8.17
C GLY A 175 4.49 24.39 -6.70
N GLN A 176 3.50 25.20 -6.30
CA GLN A 176 2.96 25.16 -4.94
C GLN A 176 2.14 23.90 -4.69
N MET A 177 1.40 23.41 -5.70
CA MET A 177 0.68 22.14 -5.60
C MET A 177 1.66 20.99 -5.35
N VAL A 178 2.74 20.93 -6.13
CA VAL A 178 3.80 19.91 -5.96
C VAL A 178 4.45 20.00 -4.58
N THR A 179 4.76 21.21 -4.11
CA THR A 179 5.37 21.43 -2.79
C THR A 179 4.45 20.93 -1.66
N ARG A 180 3.15 21.22 -1.75
CA ARG A 180 2.16 20.76 -0.75
C ARG A 180 1.95 19.24 -0.81
N ALA A 181 1.84 18.68 -2.01
CA ALA A 181 1.73 17.23 -2.19
C ALA A 181 2.96 16.52 -1.63
N ASN A 182 4.17 17.01 -1.92
CA ASN A 182 5.42 16.46 -1.41
C ASN A 182 5.47 16.46 0.13
N ARG A 183 5.05 17.55 0.77
CA ARG A 183 5.02 17.62 2.24
C ARG A 183 4.12 16.53 2.84
N VAL A 184 2.88 16.41 2.36
CA VAL A 184 1.92 15.41 2.89
C VAL A 184 2.38 13.99 2.57
N PHE A 185 2.95 13.78 1.39
CA PHE A 185 3.52 12.50 0.99
C PHE A 185 4.66 12.09 1.94
N CYS A 186 5.61 12.98 2.23
CA CYS A 186 6.71 12.71 3.15
C CYS A 186 6.25 12.41 4.59
N GLU A 187 5.10 12.93 5.03
CA GLU A 187 4.54 12.61 6.34
C GLU A 187 3.98 11.17 6.41
N SER A 188 3.63 10.58 5.27
CA SER A 188 3.04 9.22 5.17
C SER A 188 4.01 8.16 4.64
N ALA A 189 5.01 8.55 3.86
CA ALA A 189 5.98 7.67 3.25
C ALA A 189 6.95 7.08 4.30
N LEU A 190 7.28 5.80 4.16
CA LEU A 190 8.30 5.16 4.97
C LEU A 190 9.71 5.62 4.54
N ALA A 191 10.69 5.44 5.41
CA ALA A 191 12.08 5.76 5.10
C ALA A 191 12.55 5.03 3.83
N GLY A 192 13.04 5.80 2.86
CA GLY A 192 13.50 5.27 1.56
C GLY A 192 12.44 5.23 0.47
N GLN A 193 11.17 5.51 0.77
CA GLN A 193 10.12 5.67 -0.24
C GLN A 193 10.10 7.10 -0.78
N TYR A 194 9.91 7.24 -2.09
CA TYR A 194 9.81 8.51 -2.81
C TYR A 194 8.91 8.33 -4.02
N ALA A 195 8.50 9.44 -4.65
CA ALA A 195 7.77 9.41 -5.90
C ALA A 195 8.48 10.30 -6.93
N THR A 196 8.59 9.82 -8.17
CA THR A 196 9.02 10.63 -9.31
C THR A 196 7.80 11.03 -10.11
N LEU A 197 7.65 12.32 -10.41
CA LEU A 197 6.43 12.87 -11.01
C LEU A 197 6.79 13.86 -12.12
N VAL A 198 6.03 13.83 -13.19
CA VAL A 198 5.88 14.93 -14.15
C VAL A 198 4.42 15.35 -14.12
N CYS A 199 4.17 16.59 -13.73
CA CYS A 199 2.83 17.17 -13.78
C CYS A 199 2.83 18.45 -14.61
N GLY A 200 1.66 18.81 -15.14
CA GLY A 200 1.53 20.01 -15.92
C GLY A 200 0.12 20.58 -15.94
N GLN A 201 0.04 21.82 -16.40
CA GLN A 201 -1.19 22.56 -16.64
C GLN A 201 -1.21 23.02 -18.10
N ALA A 202 -2.16 22.49 -18.87
CA ALA A 202 -2.43 22.90 -20.23
C ALA A 202 -3.61 23.88 -20.26
N LYS A 203 -3.33 25.12 -20.66
CA LYS A 203 -4.28 26.23 -20.69
C LYS A 203 -5.04 26.26 -22.00
N HIS A 204 -6.21 26.88 -22.01
CA HIS A 204 -7.02 27.10 -23.22
C HIS A 204 -6.33 27.99 -24.27
N THR A 205 -5.28 28.72 -23.88
CA THR A 205 -4.45 29.53 -24.78
C THR A 205 -3.49 28.70 -25.64
N GLY A 206 -3.34 27.41 -25.36
CA GLY A 206 -2.33 26.54 -25.99
C GLY A 206 -0.99 26.51 -25.24
N GLU A 207 -0.83 27.30 -24.18
CA GLU A 207 0.34 27.25 -23.31
C GLU A 207 0.27 26.03 -22.38
N VAL A 208 1.41 25.35 -22.20
CA VAL A 208 1.56 24.22 -21.28
C VAL A 208 2.68 24.51 -20.30
N GLU A 209 2.35 24.56 -19.01
CA GLU A 209 3.32 24.58 -17.93
C GLU A 209 3.63 23.14 -17.50
N ILE A 210 4.91 22.80 -17.35
CA ILE A 210 5.36 21.48 -16.89
C ILE A 210 6.26 21.66 -15.67
N HIS A 211 6.03 20.83 -14.67
CA HIS A 211 6.89 20.68 -13.51
C HIS A 211 7.39 19.24 -13.45
N ASN A 212 8.71 19.08 -13.56
CA ASN A 212 9.37 17.78 -13.42
C ASN A 212 9.94 17.68 -11.99
N ALA A 213 9.44 16.72 -11.23
CA ALA A 213 9.89 16.35 -9.89
C ALA A 213 10.51 14.95 -9.86
N GLY A 214 11.08 14.52 -10.99
CA GLY A 214 11.93 13.33 -11.13
C GLY A 214 13.43 13.66 -11.13
N HIS A 215 14.26 12.66 -11.43
CA HIS A 215 15.71 12.80 -11.66
C HIS A 215 16.03 13.10 -13.14
#